data_AF-A0A2X2EHB1-F1
#
_entry.id   AF-A0A2X2EHB1-F1
#
_cell.length_a   1.000
_cell.length_b   1.000
_cell.length_c   1.000
_cell.angle_alpha   90.00
_cell.angle_beta   90.00
_cell.angle_gamma   90.00
#
_symmetry.space_group_name_H-M   'P 1'
#
loop_
_entity.id
_entity.type
_entity.pdbx_description
1 polymer ?
#
loop_
_entity_poly.entity_id
_entity_poly.type
_entity_poly.pdbx_seq_one_letter_code
_entity_poly.pdbx_strand_id
1 'polypeptide(L)' 'MTCKLCKSAKTSSFGIQTPHVYCHACGGHEYEGQLIDRKTWDAWVNGLIERPERIQQLEMFKGAA' A
#
# COMPACT_ATOMS: atom_id res chain seq x y z
N MET A 1 -10.25 10.11 4.15
CA MET A 1 -10.00 9.13 3.07
C MET A 1 -10.31 7.73 3.59
N THR A 2 -10.69 6.80 2.71
CA THR A 2 -10.89 5.39 3.05
C THR A 2 -9.76 4.56 2.46
N CYS A 3 -9.29 3.55 3.21
CA CYS A 3 -8.26 2.64 2.73
C CYS A 3 -8.75 1.90 1.50
N LYS A 4 -8.00 1.94 0.39
CA LYS A 4 -8.42 1.26 -0.85
C LYS A 4 -8.41 -0.27 -0.73
N LEU A 5 -7.59 -0.81 0.18
CA LEU A 5 -7.45 -2.26 0.43
C LEU A 5 -8.60 -2.83 1.29
N CYS A 6 -8.88 -2.25 2.46
CA CYS A 6 -9.88 -2.80 3.40
C CYS A 6 -11.15 -1.95 3.56
N LYS A 7 -11.26 -0.84 2.82
CA LYS A 7 -12.37 0.14 2.88
C LYS A 7 -12.58 0.84 4.23
N SER A 8 -11.74 0.59 5.24
CA SER A 8 -11.81 1.27 6.53
C SER A 8 -11.55 2.78 6.39
N ALA A 9 -12.28 3.58 7.16
CA ALA A 9 -12.04 5.03 7.29
C ALA A 9 -10.88 5.36 8.24
N LYS A 10 -10.27 4.37 8.90
CA LYS A 10 -9.15 4.56 9.84
C LYS A 10 -7.83 4.69 9.08
N THR A 11 -7.61 5.83 8.41
CA THR A 11 -6.37 6.13 7.68
C THR A 11 -5.73 7.44 8.12
N SER A 12 -4.41 7.48 8.16
CA SER A 12 -3.62 8.70 8.33
C SER A 12 -2.82 8.98 7.06
N SER A 13 -2.76 10.24 6.65
CA SER A 13 -1.90 10.70 5.57
C SER A 13 -0.69 11.42 6.16
N PHE A 14 0.50 11.11 5.64
CA PHE A 14 1.76 11.71 6.03
C PHE A 14 2.69 11.85 4.82
N GLY A 15 3.74 12.65 4.96
CA GLY A 15 4.68 12.94 3.89
C GLY A 15 4.35 14.23 3.15
N ILE A 16 5.12 15.28 3.45
CA ILE A 16 5.02 16.60 2.81
C ILE A 16 5.62 16.55 1.40
N GLN A 17 6.70 15.77 1.21
CA GLN A 17 7.39 15.61 -0.08
C GLN A 17 6.97 14.35 -0.84
N THR A 18 6.68 13.26 -0.12
CA THR A 18 6.31 11.97 -0.70
C THR A 18 4.94 11.57 -0.19
N PRO A 19 3.90 11.56 -1.03
CA PRO A 19 2.55 11.22 -0.59
C PRO A 19 2.49 9.81 -0.02
N HIS A 20 2.11 9.69 1.25
CA HIS A 20 1.98 8.41 1.94
C HIS A 20 0.70 8.37 2.77
N VAL A 21 -0.20 7.42 2.50
CA VAL A 21 -1.35 7.12 3.35
C VAL A 21 -1.17 5.77 4.01
N TYR A 22 -1.44 5.67 5.30
CA TYR A 22 -1.42 4.43 6.08
C TYR A 22 -2.78 4.13 6.66
N CYS A 23 -3.16 2.85 6.67
CA CYS A 23 -4.39 2.38 7.28
C CYS A 23 -4.12 1.71 8.63
N HIS A 24 -4.70 2.24 9.70
CA HIS A 24 -4.61 1.67 11.05
C HIS A 24 -5.44 0.39 11.23
N ALA A 25 -6.37 0.09 10.32
CA ALA A 25 -7.21 -1.09 10.42
C ALA A 25 -6.54 -2.36 9.88
N CYS A 26 -5.95 -2.29 8.68
CA CYS A 26 -5.27 -3.43 8.04
C CYS A 26 -3.75 -3.32 7.99
N GLY A 27 -3.20 -2.16 8.34
CA GLY A 27 -1.78 -1.86 8.20
C GLY A 27 -1.34 -1.65 6.75
N GLY A 28 -2.26 -1.41 5.82
CA GLY A 28 -1.94 -1.17 4.40
C GLY A 28 -1.42 0.25 4.14
N HIS A 29 -0.56 0.38 3.14
CA HIS A 29 0.12 1.62 2.76
C HIS A 29 -0.26 2.01 1.33
N GLU A 30 -0.61 3.26 1.09
CA GLU A 30 -0.63 3.88 -0.23
C GLU A 30 0.59 4.81 -0.31
N TYR A 31 1.65 4.36 -0.95
CA TYR A 31 2.92 5.08 -1.03
C TYR A 31 3.21 5.47 -2.46
N GLU A 32 3.35 6.77 -2.72
CA GLU A 32 3.51 7.32 -4.08
C GLU A 32 2.42 6.84 -5.05
N GLY A 33 1.18 6.71 -4.56
CA GLY A 33 0.03 6.24 -5.32
C GLY A 33 -0.03 4.71 -5.53
N GLN A 34 0.94 3.94 -5.04
CA GLN A 34 0.93 2.48 -5.08
C GLN A 34 0.33 1.92 -3.80
N LEU A 35 -0.62 0.99 -3.93
CA LEU A 35 -1.15 0.24 -2.81
C LEU A 35 -0.21 -0.91 -2.47
N ILE A 36 0.15 -1.02 -1.20
CA ILE A 36 1.08 -2.01 -0.68
C ILE A 36 0.43 -2.54 0.61
N ASP A 37 0.17 -3.84 0.68
CA ASP A 37 -0.35 -4.43 1.91
C ASP A 37 0.73 -4.43 3.01
N ARG A 38 0.30 -4.64 4.25
CA ARG A 38 1.21 -4.61 5.40
C ARG A 38 2.41 -5.55 5.24
N LYS A 39 2.18 -6.80 4.82
CA LYS A 39 3.24 -7.81 4.73
C LYS A 39 4.27 -7.42 3.67
N THR A 40 3.82 -6.96 2.51
CA THR A 40 4.69 -6.50 1.43
C THR A 40 5.46 -5.24 1.85
N TRP A 41 4.79 -4.31 2.53
CA TRP A 41 5.44 -3.11 3.06
C TRP A 41 6.54 -3.48 4.05
N ASP A 42 6.22 -4.29 5.06
CA ASP A 42 7.17 -4.79 6.06
C ASP A 42 8.35 -5.50 5.39
N ALA A 43 8.10 -6.40 4.43
CA ALA A 43 9.17 -7.09 3.72
C ALA A 43 10.10 -6.13 2.97
N TRP A 44 9.54 -5.11 2.32
CA TRP A 44 10.32 -4.12 1.58
C TRP A 44 11.15 -3.22 2.51
N VAL A 45 10.55 -2.63 3.56
CA VAL A 45 11.29 -1.72 4.45
C VAL A 45 12.33 -2.43 5.31
N ASN A 46 12.18 -3.74 5.53
CA ASN A 46 13.18 -4.58 6.18
C ASN A 46 14.23 -5.15 5.21
N GLY A 47 14.18 -4.80 3.91
CA GLY A 47 15.14 -5.25 2.91
C GLY A 47 15.06 -6.74 2.55
N LEU A 48 13.94 -7.41 2.88
CA LEU A 48 13.70 -8.81 2.56
C LEU A 48 13.32 -9.00 1.08
N ILE A 49 12.75 -7.96 0.47
CA ILE A 49 12.42 -7.90 -0.95
C ILE A 49 12.83 -6.54 -1.52
N GLU A 50 13.04 -6.50 -2.83
CA GLU A 50 13.14 -5.23 -3.57
C GLU A 50 11.80 -4.49 -3.57
N ARG A 51 11.85 -3.18 -3.85
CA ARG A 51 10.65 -2.34 -3.91
C ARG A 51 9.65 -2.97 -4.89
N PRO A 52 8.40 -3.28 -4.47
CA PRO A 52 7.44 -3.92 -5.36
C PRO A 52 7.17 -3.04 -6.57
N GLU A 53 7.36 -3.57 -7.77
CA GLU A 53 7.15 -2.83 -9.01
C GLU A 53 5.67 -2.47 -9.22
N ARG A 54 5.39 -1.22 -9.65
CA ARG A 54 4.03 -0.72 -9.87
C ARG A 54 3.26 -1.55 -10.92
N ILE A 55 3.95 -2.20 -11.86
CA ILE A 55 3.37 -2.96 -12.98
C ILE A 55 2.86 -4.35 -12.53
N GLN A 56 3.55 -5.03 -11.61
CA GLN A 56 3.15 -6.37 -11.14
C GLN A 56 1.84 -6.37 -10.32
N GLN A 57 1.44 -5.23 -9.76
CA GLN A 57 0.17 -5.10 -9.01
C GLN A 57 -1.05 -4.98 -9.94
N LEU A 58 -0.91 -4.39 -11.14
CA LEU A 58 -2.01 -4.29 -12.11
C LEU A 58 -2.45 -5.66 -12.65
N GLU A 59 -1.54 -6.62 -12.71
CA GLU A 59 -1.82 -8.00 -13.14
C GLU A 59 -2.49 -8.82 -12.03
N MET A 60 -2.12 -8.61 -10.76
CA MET A 60 -2.79 -9.27 -9.62
C MET A 60 -4.27 -8.86 -9.45
N PHE A 61 -4.64 -7.63 -9.82
CA PHE A 61 -6.02 -7.15 -9.76
C PHE A 61 -6.84 -7.43 -11.04
N LYS A 62 -6.24 -7.95 -12.12
CA LYS A 62 -6.96 -8.32 -13.36
C LYS A 62 -7.54 -9.74 -13.36
N GLY A 63 -7.31 -10.53 -12.31
CA GLY A 63 -7.80 -11.91 -12.19
C GLY A 63 -9.12 -12.09 -11.41
N ALA A 64 -9.78 -11.01 -10.99
CA ALA A 64 -11.11 -11.06 -10.36
C ALA A 64 -12.16 -10.49 -11.33
N ALA A 65 -12.45 -11.24 -12.39
CA ALA A 65 -13.60 -11.04 -13.28
C ALA A 65 -14.52 -12.25 -13.17
#